data_AF-A0A4Q1SZA0-F1
#
_entry.id   AF-A0A4Q1SZA0-F1
#
_cell.length_a   1.000
_cell.length_b   1.000
_cell.length_c   1.000
_cell.angle_alpha   90.00
_cell.angle_beta   90.00
_cell.angle_gamma   90.00
#
_symmetry.space_group_name_H-M   'P 1'
#
loop_
_entity.id
_entity.type
_entity.pdbx_description
1 polymer ?
#
loop_
_entity_poly.entity_id
_entity_poly.type
_entity_poly.pdbx_seq_one_letter_code
_entity_poly.pdbx_strand_id
1 'polypeptide(L)'
;MGKIPVGAPIAKLKDRDRYHYLFDLKQSAPIPSRHSAPIQPTVDNLAKALFAVNRHAKTSPQPQKLYQLKTSVIEKLIDEGKASKVGLQQSPNPSKYHQQTSNTLVKVGEYGFHILSTREDLLELPHLGEWSDDFRNPTDTFPLRQAVQLLEQYIRPKETHPPVNMKRPTPISKPNHRRKSFFDPFPKK
;
A
#
# COMPACT_ATOMS: atom_id res chain seq x y z
N MET A 1 -11.28 21.97 -8.18
CA MET A 1 -10.29 23.01 -7.84
C MET A 1 -10.73 23.73 -6.57
N GLY A 2 -10.18 23.37 -5.40
CA GLY A 2 -10.48 24.05 -4.14
C GLY A 2 -9.46 25.15 -3.87
N LYS A 3 -9.92 26.38 -3.63
CA LYS A 3 -9.05 27.50 -3.24
C LYS A 3 -8.53 27.26 -1.81
N ILE A 4 -7.23 27.45 -1.62
CA ILE A 4 -6.56 27.36 -0.31
C ILE A 4 -6.86 28.67 0.44
N PRO A 5 -7.29 28.64 1.72
CA PRO A 5 -7.32 29.86 2.53
C PRO A 5 -5.88 30.21 2.88
N VAL A 6 -5.28 31.13 2.13
CA VAL A 6 -4.02 31.77 2.53
C VAL A 6 -4.42 33.07 3.21
N GLY A 7 -3.87 33.34 4.41
CA GLY A 7 -4.13 34.57 5.15
C GLY A 7 -3.87 35.83 4.32
N ALA A 8 -4.37 36.98 4.78
CA ALA A 8 -4.23 38.24 4.07
C ALA A 8 -2.74 38.53 3.75
N PRO A 9 -2.38 38.88 2.51
CA PRO A 9 -0.99 39.15 2.14
C PRO A 9 -0.49 40.40 2.88
N ILE A 10 0.73 40.35 3.40
CA ILE A 10 1.30 41.45 4.20
C ILE A 10 1.85 42.56 3.29
N ALA A 11 2.36 42.19 2.13
CA ALA A 11 2.92 43.15 1.19
C ALA A 11 2.71 42.68 -0.26
N LYS A 12 2.53 43.66 -1.14
CA LYS A 12 2.39 43.49 -2.58
C LYS A 12 3.58 44.15 -3.25
N LEU A 13 4.51 43.34 -3.78
CA LEU A 13 5.66 43.84 -4.51
C LEU A 13 5.41 43.70 -6.02
N LYS A 14 5.66 44.78 -6.77
CA LYS A 14 5.54 44.80 -8.23
C LYS A 14 6.94 44.87 -8.83
N ASP A 15 7.29 43.88 -9.64
CA ASP A 15 8.47 43.96 -10.50
C ASP A 15 8.09 43.59 -11.93
N ARG A 16 8.45 44.49 -12.86
CA ARG A 16 8.38 44.45 -14.34
C ARG A 16 7.11 43.98 -15.06
N ASP A 17 6.15 43.34 -14.37
CA ASP A 17 4.75 43.06 -14.73
C ASP A 17 4.13 41.90 -13.89
N ARG A 18 4.83 41.43 -12.84
CA ARG A 18 4.34 40.37 -11.95
C ARG A 18 4.09 40.89 -10.54
N TYR A 19 2.96 40.50 -9.96
CA TYR A 19 2.66 40.74 -8.55
C TYR A 19 3.14 39.57 -7.71
N HIS A 20 4.01 39.85 -6.74
CA HIS A 20 4.43 38.89 -5.73
C HIS A 20 3.74 39.24 -4.40
N TYR A 21 3.05 38.26 -3.83
CA TYR A 21 2.45 38.37 -2.51
C TYR A 21 3.38 37.72 -1.49
N LEU A 22 3.83 38.51 -0.51
CA LEU A 22 4.62 38.02 0.62
C LEU A 22 3.66 37.65 1.75
N PHE A 23 3.76 36.39 2.20
CA PHE A 23 3.00 35.85 3.32
C PHE A 23 3.90 35.71 4.55
N ASP A 24 3.35 35.91 5.75
CA ASP A 24 4.08 35.68 6.99
C ASP A 24 4.37 34.19 7.17
N LEU A 25 5.65 33.82 7.20
CA LEU A 25 6.05 32.45 7.50
C LEU A 25 5.73 32.06 8.96
N LYS A 26 5.44 33.02 9.84
CA LYS A 26 5.06 32.76 11.24
C LYS A 26 3.55 32.64 11.47
N GLN A 27 2.71 33.02 10.50
CA GLN A 27 1.24 32.92 10.58
C GLN A 27 0.64 31.89 9.61
N SER A 28 1.45 31.14 8.87
CA SER A 28 0.93 30.06 8.04
C SER A 28 0.35 28.95 8.94
N ALA A 29 -0.97 28.74 8.87
CA ALA A 29 -1.57 27.53 9.43
C ALA A 29 -0.83 26.30 8.85
N PRO A 30 -0.55 25.26 9.67
CA PRO A 30 0.08 24.06 9.16
C PRO A 30 -0.78 23.54 8.00
N ILE A 31 -0.16 23.36 6.84
CA ILE A 31 -0.83 22.75 5.68
C ILE A 31 -1.36 21.41 6.20
N PRO A 32 -2.69 21.17 6.20
CA PRO A 32 -3.21 19.88 6.62
C PRO A 32 -2.55 18.85 5.71
N SER A 33 -1.72 18.00 6.31
CA SER A 33 -1.08 16.95 5.55
C SER A 33 -2.19 16.15 4.87
N ARG A 34 -2.12 16.01 3.54
CA ARG A 34 -3.05 15.17 2.77
C ARG A 34 -2.82 13.68 3.06
N HIS A 35 -2.58 13.31 4.32
CA HIS A 35 -2.57 11.93 4.74
C HIS A 35 -4.04 11.49 4.76
N SER A 36 -4.47 10.88 3.65
CA SER A 36 -5.70 10.10 3.62
C SER A 36 -5.68 9.13 4.79
N ALA A 37 -6.78 9.02 5.53
CA ALA A 37 -6.90 8.08 6.64
C ALA A 37 -6.41 6.68 6.22
N PRO A 38 -5.76 5.93 7.13
CA PRO A 38 -5.27 4.60 6.82
C PRO A 38 -6.43 3.71 6.38
N ILE A 39 -6.30 3.14 5.19
CA ILE A 39 -7.32 2.26 4.60
C ILE A 39 -7.28 0.94 5.35
N GLN A 40 -8.43 0.50 5.84
CA GLN A 40 -8.54 -0.76 6.58
C GLN A 40 -8.48 -1.96 5.61
N PRO A 41 -7.79 -3.05 5.96
CA PRO A 41 -7.64 -4.24 5.10
C PRO A 41 -8.90 -5.13 5.16
N THR A 42 -10.05 -4.58 4.78
CA THR A 42 -11.29 -5.35 4.54
C THR A 42 -11.18 -6.14 3.23
N VAL A 43 -11.94 -7.22 3.08
CA VAL A 43 -11.95 -8.06 1.85
C VAL A 43 -12.20 -7.22 0.59
N ASP A 44 -13.15 -6.30 0.62
CA ASP A 44 -13.47 -5.40 -0.50
C ASP A 44 -12.28 -4.50 -0.90
N ASN A 45 -11.69 -3.80 0.06
CA ASN A 45 -10.48 -2.99 -0.17
C ASN A 45 -9.30 -3.82 -0.69
N LEU A 46 -9.12 -5.04 -0.19
CA LEU A 46 -8.06 -5.94 -0.67
C LEU A 46 -8.33 -6.39 -2.10
N ALA A 47 -9.57 -6.71 -2.45
CA ALA A 47 -9.96 -7.09 -3.81
C ALA A 47 -9.74 -5.92 -4.80
N LYS A 48 -10.16 -4.71 -4.44
CA LYS A 48 -9.91 -3.47 -5.21
C LYS A 48 -8.42 -3.20 -5.39
N ALA A 49 -7.64 -3.33 -4.33
CA ALA A 49 -6.20 -3.15 -4.36
C ALA A 49 -5.51 -4.18 -5.26
N LEU A 50 -5.89 -5.47 -5.17
CA LEU A 50 -5.40 -6.54 -6.04
C LEU A 50 -5.71 -6.24 -7.51
N PHE A 51 -6.93 -5.79 -7.81
CA PHE A 51 -7.33 -5.44 -9.17
C PHE A 51 -6.50 -4.28 -9.74
N ALA A 52 -6.29 -3.23 -8.95
CA ALA A 52 -5.43 -2.11 -9.33
C ALA A 52 -3.98 -2.56 -9.58
N VAL A 53 -3.39 -3.33 -8.67
CA VAL A 53 -2.02 -3.85 -8.82
C VAL A 53 -1.88 -4.69 -10.09
N ASN A 54 -2.85 -5.58 -10.37
CA ASN A 54 -2.84 -6.41 -11.58
C ASN A 54 -2.92 -5.58 -12.87
N ARG A 55 -3.78 -4.54 -12.88
CA ARG A 55 -3.89 -3.62 -14.02
C ARG A 55 -2.55 -2.90 -14.29
N HIS A 56 -1.88 -2.45 -13.23
CA HIS A 56 -0.62 -1.72 -13.33
C HIS A 56 0.60 -2.62 -13.59
N ALA A 57 0.56 -3.90 -13.22
CA ALA A 57 1.64 -4.84 -13.49
C ALA A 57 1.96 -4.95 -14.99
N LYS A 58 0.94 -4.89 -15.86
CA LYS A 58 1.11 -4.96 -17.33
C LYS A 58 1.95 -3.83 -17.91
N THR A 59 2.02 -2.68 -17.24
CA THR A 59 2.70 -1.47 -17.72
C THR A 59 3.83 -1.01 -16.79
N SER A 60 4.10 -1.76 -15.71
CA SER A 60 5.14 -1.40 -14.73
C SER A 60 6.52 -1.77 -15.26
N PRO A 61 7.57 -0.98 -14.98
CA PRO A 61 8.95 -1.36 -15.28
C PRO A 61 9.44 -2.56 -14.45
N GLN A 62 8.75 -2.88 -13.34
CA GLN A 62 9.07 -4.02 -12.47
C GLN A 62 7.82 -4.89 -12.25
N PRO A 63 7.35 -5.61 -13.28
CA PRO A 63 6.10 -6.39 -13.22
C PRO A 63 6.20 -7.57 -12.24
N GLN A 64 7.38 -8.19 -12.12
CA GLN A 64 7.61 -9.35 -11.26
C GLN A 64 7.25 -9.09 -9.79
N LYS A 65 7.63 -7.94 -9.24
CA LYS A 65 7.32 -7.57 -7.85
C LYS A 65 5.82 -7.48 -7.59
N LEU A 66 5.07 -6.92 -8.54
CA LEU A 66 3.63 -6.78 -8.43
C LEU A 66 2.91 -8.12 -8.57
N TYR A 67 3.40 -9.02 -9.43
CA TYR A 67 2.88 -10.39 -9.52
C TYR A 67 3.12 -11.19 -8.24
N GLN A 68 4.34 -11.12 -7.69
CA GLN A 68 4.66 -11.78 -6.41
C GLN A 68 3.76 -11.27 -5.29
N LEU A 69 3.62 -9.94 -5.16
CA LEU A 69 2.75 -9.34 -4.16
C LEU A 69 1.29 -9.81 -4.32
N LYS A 70 0.76 -9.80 -5.55
CA LYS A 70 -0.59 -10.30 -5.85
C LYS A 70 -0.74 -11.76 -5.40
N THR A 71 0.16 -12.65 -5.83
CA THR A 71 0.07 -14.08 -5.55
C THR A 71 0.11 -14.34 -4.04
N SER A 72 1.06 -13.76 -3.32
CA SER A 72 1.19 -13.96 -1.87
C SER A 72 -0.01 -13.45 -1.07
N VAL A 73 -0.65 -12.34 -1.50
CA VAL A 73 -1.90 -11.89 -0.85
C VAL A 73 -3.03 -12.87 -1.09
N ILE A 74 -3.19 -13.36 -2.33
CA ILE A 74 -4.26 -14.28 -2.69
C ILE A 74 -4.12 -15.59 -1.92
N GLU A 75 -2.92 -16.16 -1.86
CA GLU A 75 -2.62 -17.37 -1.07
C GLU A 75 -3.02 -17.16 0.40
N LYS A 76 -2.58 -16.05 1.00
CA LYS A 76 -2.96 -15.71 2.38
C LYS A 76 -4.48 -15.53 2.56
N LEU A 77 -5.18 -14.97 1.59
CA LEU A 77 -6.64 -14.82 1.65
C LEU A 77 -7.35 -16.18 1.56
N ILE A 78 -6.82 -17.13 0.79
CA ILE A 78 -7.32 -18.50 0.71
C ILE A 78 -7.12 -19.18 2.07
N ASP A 79 -5.92 -19.08 2.65
CA ASP A 79 -5.60 -19.66 3.96
C ASP A 79 -6.49 -19.10 5.08
N GLU A 80 -6.83 -17.81 5.02
CA GLU A 80 -7.72 -17.15 5.97
C GLU A 80 -9.23 -17.37 5.68
N GLY A 81 -9.59 -18.14 4.64
CA GLY A 81 -10.97 -18.40 4.26
C GLY A 81 -11.73 -17.17 3.71
N LYS A 82 -10.99 -16.13 3.31
CA LYS A 82 -11.54 -14.86 2.75
C LYS A 82 -11.61 -14.87 1.22
N ALA A 83 -11.00 -15.88 0.60
CA ALA A 83 -11.04 -16.13 -0.83
C ALA A 83 -11.41 -17.59 -1.08
N SER A 84 -12.00 -17.86 -2.25
CA SER A 84 -12.41 -19.22 -2.63
C SER A 84 -11.89 -19.55 -4.03
N LYS A 85 -11.35 -20.76 -4.18
CA LYS A 85 -11.03 -21.33 -5.50
C LYS A 85 -12.36 -21.75 -6.13
N VAL A 86 -12.68 -21.17 -7.29
CA VAL A 86 -13.96 -21.38 -7.98
C VAL A 86 -13.86 -22.56 -8.95
N GLY A 87 -12.75 -22.66 -9.67
CA GLY A 87 -12.58 -23.67 -10.69
C GLY A 87 -11.33 -23.44 -11.55
N LEU A 88 -11.11 -24.33 -12.51
CA LEU A 88 -10.03 -24.26 -13.48
C LEU A 88 -10.53 -23.59 -14.76
N GLN A 89 -9.80 -22.60 -15.22
CA GLN A 89 -10.13 -21.87 -16.43
C GLN A 89 -8.96 -21.90 -17.40
N GLN A 90 -9.25 -22.17 -18.66
CA GLN A 90 -8.22 -22.27 -19.69
C GLN A 90 -7.62 -20.89 -20.01
N SER A 91 -6.31 -20.85 -20.24
CA SER A 91 -5.64 -19.61 -20.63
C SER A 91 -6.10 -19.16 -22.03
N PRO A 92 -6.35 -17.85 -22.23
CA PRO A 92 -6.66 -17.34 -23.55
C PRO A 92 -5.42 -17.42 -24.45
N ASN A 93 -5.62 -17.79 -25.72
CA ASN A 93 -4.60 -17.89 -26.77
C ASN A 93 -3.50 -18.94 -26.51
N PRO A 94 -3.82 -20.24 -26.48
CA PRO A 94 -2.79 -21.28 -26.55
C PRO A 94 -2.01 -21.13 -27.86
N SER A 95 -0.68 -21.06 -27.78
CA SER A 95 0.18 -21.08 -28.97
C SER A 95 -0.08 -22.38 -29.75
N LYS A 96 0.00 -22.33 -31.09
CA LYS A 96 -0.20 -23.49 -31.99
C LYS A 96 0.68 -24.71 -31.63
N TYR A 97 1.77 -24.49 -30.89
CA TYR A 97 2.73 -25.51 -30.47
C TYR A 97 2.72 -25.77 -28.96
N HIS A 98 1.84 -25.13 -28.20
CA HIS A 98 1.78 -25.26 -26.75
C HIS A 98 0.47 -25.90 -26.32
N GLN A 99 0.57 -26.90 -25.44
CA GLN A 99 -0.61 -27.50 -24.84
C GLN A 99 -1.39 -26.45 -24.04
N GLN A 100 -2.70 -26.53 -24.11
CA GLN A 100 -3.58 -25.62 -23.39
C GLN A 100 -3.37 -25.78 -21.89
N THR A 101 -3.03 -24.69 -21.21
CA THR A 101 -2.81 -24.66 -19.76
C THR A 101 -4.04 -24.10 -19.06
N SER A 102 -4.40 -24.68 -17.91
CA SER A 102 -5.48 -24.20 -17.06
C SER A 102 -4.92 -23.46 -15.85
N ASN A 103 -5.55 -22.35 -15.50
CA ASN A 103 -5.27 -21.54 -14.31
C ASN A 103 -6.42 -21.67 -13.31
N THR A 104 -6.10 -21.60 -12.02
CA THR A 104 -7.11 -21.58 -10.96
C THR A 104 -7.74 -20.19 -10.89
N LEU A 105 -9.05 -20.13 -11.07
CA LEU A 105 -9.85 -18.93 -10.82
C LEU A 105 -10.16 -18.83 -9.33
N VAL A 106 -9.76 -17.72 -8.72
CA VAL A 106 -10.00 -17.41 -7.30
C VAL A 106 -10.93 -16.21 -7.21
N LYS A 107 -11.99 -16.33 -6.41
CA LYS A 107 -12.92 -15.25 -6.09
C LYS A 107 -12.53 -14.59 -4.76
N VAL A 108 -12.38 -13.27 -4.77
CA VAL A 108 -12.15 -12.41 -3.60
C VAL A 108 -13.18 -11.29 -3.62
N GLY A 109 -14.17 -11.35 -2.72
CA GLY A 109 -15.34 -10.44 -2.81
C GLY A 109 -16.02 -10.56 -4.17
N GLU A 110 -16.21 -9.44 -4.86
CA GLU A 110 -16.82 -9.37 -6.20
C GLU A 110 -15.81 -9.53 -7.35
N TYR A 111 -14.55 -9.82 -7.05
CA TYR A 111 -13.47 -9.88 -8.04
C TYR A 111 -12.97 -11.30 -8.26
N GLY A 112 -12.68 -11.63 -9.52
CA GLY A 112 -12.01 -12.85 -9.94
C GLY A 112 -10.54 -12.61 -10.30
N PHE A 113 -9.67 -13.53 -9.89
CA PHE A 113 -8.24 -13.51 -10.18
C PHE A 113 -7.74 -14.89 -10.58
N HIS A 114 -6.90 -14.94 -11.61
CA HIS A 114 -6.19 -16.16 -11.97
C HIS A 114 -4.85 -16.26 -11.24
N ILE A 115 -4.57 -17.44 -10.71
CA ILE A 115 -3.27 -17.88 -10.20
C ILE A 115 -2.86 -19.17 -10.93
N LEU A 116 -1.58 -19.55 -10.82
CA LEU A 116 -1.12 -20.83 -11.35
C LEU A 116 -1.83 -21.97 -10.62
N SER A 117 -2.35 -22.94 -11.37
CA SER A 117 -2.99 -24.12 -10.78
C SER A 117 -1.97 -25.02 -10.12
N THR A 118 -2.28 -25.52 -8.93
CA THR A 118 -1.50 -26.58 -8.29
C THR A 118 -1.93 -27.96 -8.80
N ARG A 119 -1.17 -29.01 -8.43
CA ARG A 119 -1.56 -30.38 -8.74
C ARG A 119 -2.90 -30.77 -8.11
N GLU A 120 -3.15 -30.30 -6.88
CA GLU A 120 -4.38 -30.53 -6.15
C GLU A 120 -5.56 -29.83 -6.84
N ASP A 121 -5.37 -28.58 -7.27
CA ASP A 121 -6.38 -27.82 -8.00
C ASP A 121 -6.83 -28.58 -9.25
N LEU A 122 -5.89 -29.17 -10.00
CA LEU A 122 -6.16 -29.94 -11.21
C LEU A 122 -6.96 -31.23 -10.95
N LEU A 123 -6.97 -31.74 -9.73
CA LEU A 123 -7.69 -32.97 -9.35
C LEU A 123 -9.07 -32.67 -8.74
N GLU A 124 -9.18 -31.59 -7.97
CA GLU A 124 -10.35 -31.33 -7.13
C GLU A 124 -11.31 -30.28 -7.72
N LEU A 125 -10.78 -29.32 -8.49
CA LEU A 125 -11.59 -28.20 -8.97
C LEU A 125 -12.31 -28.52 -10.29
N PRO A 126 -13.55 -28.06 -10.45
CA PRO A 126 -14.28 -28.23 -11.70
C PRO A 126 -13.63 -27.43 -12.83
N HIS A 127 -13.67 -27.97 -14.04
CA HIS A 127 -13.30 -27.24 -15.24
C HIS A 127 -14.44 -26.30 -15.66
N LEU A 128 -14.16 -25.00 -15.67
CA LEU A 128 -15.10 -23.95 -16.08
C LEU A 128 -15.07 -23.69 -17.60
N GLY A 129 -14.14 -24.34 -18.30
CA GLY A 129 -13.96 -24.20 -19.74
C GLY A 129 -13.17 -22.95 -20.14
N GLU A 130 -13.54 -22.40 -21.28
CA GLU A 130 -12.91 -21.20 -21.85
C GLU A 130 -13.37 -19.92 -21.12
N TRP A 131 -12.65 -18.83 -21.39
CA TRP A 131 -12.96 -17.54 -20.81
C TRP A 131 -14.29 -16.99 -21.34
N SER A 132 -15.32 -16.91 -20.47
CA SER A 132 -16.58 -16.27 -20.80
C SER A 132 -16.51 -14.76 -20.58
N ASP A 133 -17.13 -14.01 -21.48
CA ASP A 133 -17.18 -12.54 -21.41
C ASP A 133 -18.23 -12.04 -20.39
N ASP A 134 -19.03 -12.96 -19.84
CA ASP A 134 -20.17 -12.69 -18.96
C ASP A 134 -19.77 -12.18 -17.57
N PHE A 135 -18.56 -12.51 -17.11
CA PHE A 135 -18.06 -12.09 -15.80
C PHE A 135 -16.80 -11.24 -15.95
N ARG A 136 -16.95 -9.95 -15.61
CA ARG A 136 -15.85 -8.98 -15.59
C ARG A 136 -15.72 -8.35 -14.22
N ASN A 137 -14.48 -8.15 -13.79
CA ASN A 137 -14.19 -7.45 -12.54
C ASN A 137 -14.78 -6.02 -12.58
N PRO A 138 -15.38 -5.54 -11.47
CA PRO A 138 -15.89 -4.17 -11.37
C PRO A 138 -14.81 -3.12 -11.68
N THR A 139 -15.18 -2.04 -12.38
CA THR A 139 -14.27 -1.00 -12.88
C THR A 139 -13.93 0.08 -11.85
N ASP A 140 -13.71 -0.31 -10.60
CA ASP A 140 -13.40 0.65 -9.53
C ASP A 140 -11.99 1.22 -9.64
N THR A 141 -11.85 2.51 -9.30
CA THR A 141 -10.55 3.20 -9.29
C THR A 141 -9.92 3.15 -7.91
N PHE A 142 -8.74 2.52 -7.81
CA PHE A 142 -7.93 2.48 -6.59
C PHE A 142 -6.50 2.96 -6.87
N PRO A 143 -5.96 3.97 -6.16
CA PRO A 143 -4.61 4.48 -6.43
C PRO A 143 -3.54 3.42 -6.20
N LEU A 144 -2.65 3.18 -7.18
CA LEU A 144 -1.61 2.15 -7.12
C LEU A 144 -0.78 2.21 -5.84
N ARG A 145 -0.34 3.40 -5.44
CA ARG A 145 0.48 3.58 -4.23
C ARG A 145 -0.25 3.10 -2.98
N GLN A 146 -1.53 3.44 -2.85
CA GLN A 146 -2.35 2.99 -1.73
C GLN A 146 -2.60 1.48 -1.82
N ALA A 147 -2.78 0.93 -3.03
CA ALA A 147 -2.99 -0.50 -3.22
C ALA A 147 -1.79 -1.30 -2.73
N VAL A 148 -0.59 -0.94 -3.19
CA VAL A 148 0.66 -1.61 -2.78
C VAL A 148 0.84 -1.50 -1.27
N GLN A 149 0.67 -0.31 -0.69
CA GLN A 149 0.80 -0.12 0.76
C GLN A 149 -0.18 -0.98 1.56
N LEU A 150 -1.44 -1.05 1.14
CA LEU A 150 -2.48 -1.87 1.78
C LEU A 150 -2.11 -3.36 1.74
N LEU A 151 -1.68 -3.86 0.59
CA LEU A 151 -1.35 -5.28 0.38
C LEU A 151 -0.06 -5.67 1.13
N GLU A 152 0.96 -4.82 1.12
CA GLU A 152 2.18 -5.02 1.90
C GLU A 152 1.91 -5.02 3.41
N GLN A 153 1.07 -4.09 3.89
CA GLN A 153 0.64 -4.07 5.28
C GLN A 153 -0.15 -5.33 5.64
N TYR A 154 -0.96 -5.84 4.72
CA TYR A 154 -1.74 -7.05 4.94
C TYR A 154 -0.88 -8.29 5.05
N ILE A 155 0.12 -8.48 4.18
CA ILE A 155 1.01 -9.65 4.22
C ILE A 155 1.91 -9.64 5.45
N ARG A 156 2.35 -8.46 5.91
CA ARG A 156 3.29 -8.34 7.01
C ARG A 156 2.86 -9.23 8.19
N PRO A 157 3.75 -10.09 8.71
CA PRO A 157 3.44 -10.89 9.88
C PRO A 157 3.04 -9.94 11.02
N LYS A 158 1.87 -10.17 11.61
CA LYS A 158 1.51 -9.50 12.86
C LYS A 158 2.46 -10.06 13.89
N GLU A 159 3.46 -9.27 14.29
CA GLU A 159 4.22 -9.57 15.49
C GLU A 159 3.19 -9.73 16.61
N THR A 160 3.01 -10.97 17.07
CA THR A 160 2.27 -11.28 18.28
C THR A 160 3.11 -10.78 19.44
N HIS A 161 3.20 -9.47 19.59
CA HIS A 161 3.67 -8.91 20.84
C HIS A 161 2.64 -9.36 21.88
N PRO A 162 2.99 -10.21 22.86
CA PRO A 162 2.18 -10.30 24.05
C PRO A 162 2.01 -8.87 24.58
N PRO A 163 0.88 -8.51 25.21
CA PRO A 163 0.69 -7.16 25.73
C PRO A 163 1.82 -6.87 26.71
N VAL A 164 2.87 -6.18 26.25
CA VAL A 164 3.91 -5.66 27.11
C VAL A 164 3.22 -4.56 27.87
N ASN A 165 2.81 -4.92 29.09
CA ASN A 165 2.27 -4.02 30.09
C ASN A 165 3.37 -2.99 30.38
N MET A 166 3.41 -1.92 29.59
CA MET A 166 4.35 -0.82 29.73
C MET A 166 4.01 -0.11 31.05
N LYS A 167 4.55 -0.64 32.16
CA LYS A 167 4.74 0.14 33.37
C LYS A 167 5.62 1.32 32.96
N ARG A 168 5.04 2.52 32.95
CA ARG A 168 5.74 3.78 32.67
C ARG A 168 7.02 3.80 33.52
N PRO A 169 8.21 4.05 32.95
CA PRO A 169 9.39 4.25 33.76
C PRO A 169 9.17 5.50 34.61
N THR A 170 9.15 5.34 35.92
CA THR A 170 9.21 6.43 36.88
C THR A 170 10.51 7.21 36.63
N PRO A 171 10.49 8.55 36.59
CA PRO A 171 11.70 9.32 36.35
C PRO A 171 12.67 9.13 37.52
N ILE A 172 13.79 8.45 37.26
CA ILE A 172 14.94 8.40 38.17
C ILE A 172 15.55 9.80 38.18
N SER A 173 15.45 10.49 39.31
CA SER A 173 16.15 11.74 39.57
C SER A 173 17.66 11.51 39.46
N LYS A 174 18.31 12.06 38.44
CA LYS A 174 19.77 12.04 38.33
C LYS A 174 20.38 12.95 39.41
N PRO A 175 21.39 12.50 40.18
CA PRO A 175 22.09 13.37 41.10
C PRO A 175 22.95 14.39 40.34
N ASN A 176 22.89 15.65 40.79
CA ASN A 176 23.68 16.77 40.30
C ASN A 176 25.18 16.52 40.48
N HIS A 177 25.88 16.14 39.40
CA HIS A 177 27.34 16.16 39.41
C HIS A 177 27.81 17.57 39.05
N ARG A 178 28.30 18.28 40.07
CA ARG A 178 28.95 19.59 39.95
C ARG A 178 30.11 19.50 38.95
N ARG A 179 30.04 20.30 37.89
CA ARG A 179 31.18 20.57 37.01
C ARG A 179 32.29 21.25 37.82
N LYS A 180 33.48 20.65 37.88
CA LYS A 180 34.71 21.36 38.27
C LYS A 180 35.65 21.48 37.08
N SER A 181 35.94 22.75 36.79
CA SER A 181 37.10 23.35 36.13
C SER A 181 37.56 22.85 34.77
N PHE A 182 37.32 23.72 33.78
CA PHE A 182 38.09 23.92 32.56
C PHE A 182 39.61 23.83 32.81
N PHE A 183 40.31 23.11 31.92
CA PHE A 183 41.75 23.17 31.77
C PHE A 183 42.08 24.35 30.85
N ASP A 184 42.75 25.38 31.36
CA ASP A 184 43.22 26.54 30.57
C ASP A 184 44.65 26.30 30.09
N PRO A 185 44.91 26.21 28.77
CA PRO A 185 46.22 25.79 28.25
C PRO A 185 47.22 26.93 27.99
N PHE A 186 46.96 28.17 28.45
CA PHE A 186 47.88 29.31 28.21
C PHE A 186 48.13 30.16 29.47
N PRO A 187 49.17 29.88 30.26
CA PRO A 187 49.61 30.78 31.32
C PRO A 187 50.35 31.97 30.71
N LYS A 188 49.88 33.20 30.98
CA LYS A 188 50.60 34.43 30.60
C LYS A 188 51.83 34.62 31.51
N LYS A 189 52.97 34.97 30.91
CA LYS A 189 54.14 35.53 31.59
C LYS A 189 54.03 37.05 31.67
#